data_AF-A0A3E2C8Q5-F1
#
_entry.id   AF-A0A3E2C8Q5-F1
#
_cell.length_a   1.000
_cell.length_b   1.000
_cell.length_c   1.000
_cell.angle_alpha   90.00
_cell.angle_beta   90.00
_cell.angle_gamma   90.00
#
_symmetry.space_group_name_H-M   'P 1'
#
loop_
_entity.id
_entity.type
_entity.pdbx_description
1 polymer ?
#
loop_
_entity_poly.entity_id
_entity_poly.type
_entity_poly.pdbx_seq_one_letter_code
_entity_poly.pdbx_strand_id
1 'polypeptide(L)' 'MAAGLLAIFLGALGVHNFYLGFKGKAIAQLLISILSFGLLAFVSGIWAFIEGICILCSQPGSKWHKDADGAELQD' A
#
# COMPACT_ATOMS: atom_id res chain seq x y z
N MET A 1 -9.29 7.53 -3.49
CA MET A 1 -9.41 7.17 -2.04
C MET A 1 -9.32 5.67 -1.69
N ALA A 2 -9.84 4.74 -2.50
CA ALA A 2 -9.92 3.31 -2.16
C ALA A 2 -8.58 2.66 -1.75
N ALA A 3 -7.48 3.02 -2.40
CA ALA A 3 -6.15 2.50 -2.10
C ALA A 3 -5.68 2.79 -0.65
N GLY A 4 -6.02 3.97 -0.11
CA GLY A 4 -5.66 4.36 1.25
C GLY A 4 -6.44 3.57 2.31
N LEU A 5 -7.72 3.31 2.07
CA LEU A 5 -8.54 2.45 2.91
C LEU A 5 -8.07 0.99 2.88
N LEU A 6 -7.76 0.46 1.70
CA LEU A 6 -7.17 -0.86 1.53
C LEU A 6 -5.85 -0.99 2.30
N ALA A 7 -5.05 0.06 2.34
CA ALA A 7 -3.80 0.08 3.08
C ALA A 7 -4.01 0.05 4.61
N ILE A 8 -5.06 0.67 5.13
CA ILE A 8 -5.37 0.64 6.57
C ILE A 8 -5.92 -0.71 7.01
N PHE A 9 -6.86 -1.29 6.25
CA PHE A 9 -7.54 -2.52 6.65
C PHE A 9 -6.80 -3.80 6.22
N LEU A 10 -6.23 -3.82 5.02
CA LEU A 10 -5.59 -4.99 4.39
C LEU A 10 -4.11 -4.76 4.06
N GLY A 11 -3.50 -3.72 4.64
CA GLY A 11 -2.15 -3.29 4.34
C GLY A 11 -1.05 -4.28 4.69
N ALA A 12 -1.23 -5.09 5.75
CA ALA A 12 -0.28 -6.12 6.15
C ALA A 12 -0.07 -7.19 5.05
N LEU A 13 -1.01 -7.31 4.11
CA LEU A 13 -0.95 -8.21 2.96
C LEU A 13 -0.41 -7.52 1.69
N GLY A 14 -0.23 -6.20 1.70
CA GLY A 14 0.25 -5.42 0.55
C GLY A 14 -0.79 -5.21 -0.57
N VAL A 15 -2.08 -5.41 -0.28
CA VAL A 15 -3.17 -5.35 -1.29
C VAL A 15 -3.29 -3.96 -1.92
N HIS A 16 -3.06 -2.89 -1.16
CA HIS A 16 -3.06 -1.53 -1.70
C HIS A 16 -1.94 -1.30 -2.71
N ASN A 17 -0.76 -1.88 -2.50
CA ASN A 17 0.34 -1.80 -3.45
C ASN A 17 0.06 -2.64 -4.72
N PHE A 18 -0.67 -3.76 -4.62
CA PHE A 18 -1.18 -4.47 -5.80
C PHE A 18 -2.20 -3.62 -6.57
N TYR A 19 -3.11 -2.96 -5.85
CA TYR A 19 -4.12 -2.07 -6.44
C TYR A 19 -3.51 -0.87 -7.17
N LEU A 20 -2.46 -0.29 -6.61
CA LEU A 20 -1.72 0.83 -7.18
C LEU A 20 -0.72 0.42 -8.28
N GLY A 21 -0.63 -0.87 -8.63
CA GLY A 21 0.32 -1.37 -9.64
C GLY A 21 1.78 -1.46 -9.17
N PHE A 22 2.09 -1.18 -7.90
CA PHE A 22 3.43 -1.32 -7.31
C PHE A 22 3.77 -2.79 -6.98
N LYS A 23 3.82 -3.63 -8.01
CA LYS A 23 4.01 -5.09 -7.90
C LYS A 23 5.24 -5.49 -7.07
N GLY A 24 6.36 -4.78 -7.23
CA GLY A 24 7.59 -5.08 -6.47
C GLY A 24 7.41 -4.90 -4.95
N LYS A 25 6.79 -3.78 -4.53
CA LYS A 25 6.47 -3.54 -3.11
C LYS A 25 5.45 -4.53 -2.58
N ALA A 26 4.42 -4.81 -3.38
CA ALA A 26 3.34 -5.70 -3.01
C ALA A 26 3.84 -7.14 -2.80
N ILE A 27 4.70 -7.63 -3.71
CA ILE A 27 5.37 -8.93 -3.58
C ILE A 27 6.29 -8.95 -2.36
N ALA A 28 7.05 -7.89 -2.09
CA ALA A 28 7.89 -7.82 -0.89
C ALA A 28 7.07 -7.94 0.39
N GLN A 29 5.96 -7.21 0.52
CA GLN A 29 5.07 -7.29 1.69
C GLN A 29 4.43 -8.68 1.82
N LEU A 30 4.01 -9.28 0.71
CA LEU A 30 3.47 -10.63 0.69
C LEU A 30 4.50 -11.67 1.13
N LEU A 31 5.73 -11.58 0.61
CA LEU A 31 6.84 -12.46 0.98
C LEU A 31 7.19 -12.31 2.47
N ILE A 32 7.25 -11.08 3.00
CA ILE A 32 7.46 -10.84 4.43
C ILE A 32 6.37 -11.56 5.24
N SER A 33 5.10 -11.40 4.87
CA SER A 33 3.99 -12.03 5.61
C SER A 33 4.01 -13.56 5.52
N ILE A 34 4.35 -14.14 4.36
CA ILE A 34 4.38 -15.60 4.13
C ILE A 34 5.62 -16.26 4.75
N LEU A 35 6.82 -15.78 4.43
CA LEU A 35 8.09 -16.37 4.92
C LEU A 35 8.22 -16.28 6.44
N SER A 36 7.60 -15.26 7.04
CA SER A 36 7.61 -15.06 8.49
C SER A 36 6.47 -15.78 9.21
N PHE A 37 5.64 -16.57 8.50
CA PHE A 37 4.41 -17.14 9.05
C PHE A 37 3.53 -16.11 9.78
N GLY A 38 3.51 -14.87 9.29
CA GLY A 38 2.77 -13.76 9.91
C GLY A 38 3.45 -13.06 11.09
N LEU A 39 4.61 -13.51 11.58
CA LEU A 39 5.33 -12.84 12.69
C LEU A 39 5.74 -11.41 12.35
N LEU A 40 6.20 -11.17 11.12
CA LEU A 40 6.56 -9.83 10.65
C LEU A 40 5.39 -9.07 9.99
N ALA A 41 4.18 -9.61 10.03
CA ALA A 41 3.00 -8.93 9.46
C ALA A 41 2.75 -7.57 10.12
N PHE A 42 3.13 -7.40 11.39
CA PHE A 42 3.05 -6.11 12.09
C PHE A 42 3.96 -5.03 11.47
N VAL A 43 5.17 -5.41 11.01
CA VAL A 43 6.09 -4.49 10.33
C VAL A 43 5.51 -4.06 8.98
N SER A 44 4.99 -5.01 8.20
CA SER A 44 4.27 -4.71 6.96
C SER A 44 3.01 -3.88 7.21
N GLY A 45 2.35 -4.07 8.36
CA GLY A 45 1.19 -3.30 8.79
C GLY A 45 1.53 -1.84 9.09
N ILE A 46 2.61 -1.56 9.84
CA ILE A 46 3.07 -0.19 10.08
C ILE A 46 3.44 0.50 8.77
N TRP A 47 4.17 -0.19 7.89
CA TRP A 47 4.52 0.33 6.57
C TRP A 47 3.24 0.71 5.80
N ALA A 48 2.29 -0.21 5.69
CA ALA A 48 1.05 0.05 4.97
C ALA A 48 0.18 1.12 5.62
N PHE A 49 0.20 1.26 6.95
CA PHE A 49 -0.49 2.34 7.65
C PHE A 49 0.07 3.71 7.27
N ILE A 50 1.40 3.85 7.23
CA ILE A 50 2.07 5.09 6.80
C ILE A 50 1.75 5.39 5.33
N GLU A 51 1.88 4.40 4.44
CA GLU A 51 1.51 4.58 3.02
C GLU A 51 0.04 4.94 2.86
N GLY A 52 -0.85 4.29 3.62
CA GLY A 52 -2.29 4.56 3.61
C GLY A 52 -2.63 5.99 3.98
N ILE A 53 -2.03 6.52 5.07
CA ILE A 53 -2.19 7.92 5.47
C ILE A 53 -1.63 8.86 4.40
N CYS A 54 -0.43 8.57 3.87
CA CYS A 54 0.15 9.39 2.81
C CYS A 54 -0.73 9.45 1.56
N ILE A 55 -1.39 8.35 1.19
CA ILE A 55 -2.33 8.29 0.06
C ILE A 55 -3.62 9.06 0.39
N LEU A 56 -4.18 8.90 1.60
CA LEU A 56 -5.42 9.60 2.00
C LEU A 56 -5.22 11.12 2.14
N CYS A 57 -4.05 11.55 2.58
CA CYS A 57 -3.69 12.97 2.66
C CYS A 57 -3.03 13.50 1.37
N SER A 58 -2.90 12.66 0.34
CA SER A 58 -2.30 13.07 -0.93
C SER A 58 -3.22 14.04 -1.69
N GLN A 59 -2.60 14.95 -2.43
CA GLN A 59 -3.31 15.89 -3.31
C GLN A 59 -2.96 15.60 -4.77
N PRO A 60 -3.84 15.93 -5.73
CA PRO A 60 -3.54 15.88 -7.16
C PRO A 60 -2.19 16.55 -7.47
N GLY A 61 -1.38 15.92 -8.30
CA GLY A 61 0.00 16.33 -8.58
C GLY A 61 1.06 15.85 -7.58
N SER A 62 0.70 15.33 -6.40
CA SER A 62 1.67 14.76 -5.45
C SER A 62 2.08 13.34 -5.84
N LYS A 63 3.28 12.92 -5.42
CA LYS A 63 3.80 11.56 -5.68
C LYS A 63 2.86 10.46 -5.18
N TRP A 64 2.16 10.70 -4.07
CA TRP A 64 1.31 9.72 -3.40
C TRP A 64 -0.09 9.63 -3.98
N HIS A 65 -0.47 10.58 -4.83
CA HIS A 65 -1.75 10.61 -5.54
C HIS A 65 -1.66 9.98 -6.93
N LYS A 66 -0.57 9.27 -7.23
CA LYS A 66 -0.36 8.60 -8.50
C LYS A 66 -0.15 7.11 -8.30
N ASP A 67 -0.72 6.32 -9.20
CA ASP A 67 -0.43 4.90 -9.30
C ASP A 67 0.94 4.64 -9.98
N ALA A 68 1.28 3.36 -10.18
CA ALA A 68 2.53 2.96 -10.81
C ALA A 68 2.63 3.34 -12.29
N ASP A 69 1.49 3.54 -12.97
CA ASP A 69 1.40 3.99 -14.36
C ASP A 69 1.44 5.53 -14.46
N GLY A 70 1.46 6.22 -13.31
CA GLY A 70 1.50 7.67 -13.20
C GLY A 70 0.14 8.34 -13.35
N ALA A 71 -0.94 7.57 -13.43
CA ALA A 71 -2.30 8.08 -13.45
C ALA A 71 -2.72 8.56 -12.06
N GLU A 72 -3.52 9.62 -12.02
CA GLU A 72 -4.04 10.15 -10.76
C GLU A 72 -5.10 9.22 -10.17
N LEU A 73 -5.06 9.08 -8.85
CA LEU A 73 -6.03 8.27 -8.14
C LEU A 73 -7.41 8.90 -8.27
N GLN A 74 -8.35 8.16 -8.88
CA GLN A 74 -9.74 8.57 -8.85
C GLN A 74 -10.26 8.39 -7.42
N ASP A 75 -10.74 9.50 -6.86
CA ASP A 75 -11.20 9.60 -5.49
C ASP A 75 -12.59 9.06 -5.27
#